data_AF-A0A9E1VKP8-F1
#
_entry.id   AF-A0A9E1VKP8-F1
#
_cell.length_a   1.000
_cell.length_b   1.000
_cell.length_c   1.000
_cell.angle_alpha   90.00
_cell.angle_beta   90.00
_cell.angle_gamma   90.00
#
_symmetry.space_group_name_H-M   'P 1'
#
loop_
_entity.id
_entity.type
_entity.pdbx_description
1 polymer ?
#
loop_
_entity_poly.entity_id
_entity_poly.type
_entity_poly.pdbx_seq_one_letter_code
_entity_poly.pdbx_strand_id
1 'polypeptide(L)'
;MTQKPQLILVDGSSYLFRAFHAMPPLTNSKGQPTGAVYGVVNMLKSLLDEYQPQQVAMVFDAKGKTFRNDLYPEYKANRPPMPEDLRSQIAPLHEIIEAMGIPMIVHAGVEADDVIGTLAQQATEQQVSVLISTGDKDMAQLVNAQVTLINTMNQSIMGPEGVVEKFGVKPEQIIDYLTLVGDTSDNVPGVPKVGPKTAVKWLDKFGSLDEIMARADEVGGKVGEHLRGALEHLPLSKDLVTIRCSLELEQKVGELLPTEPDWEKLQQLYRDMEFKRWLSDLLGEESEAEEVAADKLQPLEVETIFTQQQLDGWVDELKQSELFAIDTETTSLRAMEAELVGISFAIHAGRAAYLPLAHQDLESPPQLNREAALEQLRPLLEDAAQKKVGQNLKYDATIFANHGIQLQGIEYDTMLESYVIDSTATRH
;
A
#
# COMPACT_ATOMS: atom_id res chain seq x y z
N MET A 1 7.21 4.80 19.81
CA MET A 1 8.21 4.99 18.72
C MET A 1 8.68 3.61 18.34
N THR A 2 8.11 3.03 17.29
CA THR A 2 8.53 1.72 16.77
C THR A 2 9.92 1.91 16.15
N GLN A 3 10.91 1.15 16.61
CA GLN A 3 12.26 1.17 16.07
C GLN A 3 12.19 0.81 14.58
N LYS A 4 12.85 1.56 13.70
CA LYS A 4 12.89 1.21 12.27
C LYS A 4 13.48 -0.20 12.13
N PRO A 5 12.83 -1.12 11.38
CA PRO A 5 13.33 -2.48 11.23
C PRO A 5 14.66 -2.46 10.48
N GLN A 6 15.59 -3.31 10.91
CA GLN A 6 16.90 -3.43 10.25
C GLN A 6 16.81 -4.36 9.04
N LEU A 7 15.98 -5.39 9.12
CA LEU A 7 15.71 -6.36 8.05
C LEU A 7 14.21 -6.40 7.73
N ILE A 8 13.87 -6.35 6.44
CA ILE A 8 12.53 -6.67 5.95
C ILE A 8 12.56 -7.98 5.17
N LEU A 9 11.70 -8.92 5.55
CA LEU A 9 11.48 -10.15 4.80
C LEU A 9 10.10 -10.08 4.14
N VAL A 10 10.06 -10.14 2.83
CA VAL A 10 8.80 -10.08 2.06
C VAL A 10 8.44 -11.47 1.59
N ASP A 11 7.23 -11.90 1.96
CA ASP A 11 6.62 -13.12 1.43
C ASP A 11 6.09 -12.84 0.01
N GLY A 12 6.92 -13.17 -0.98
CA GLY A 12 6.67 -12.89 -2.38
C GLY A 12 5.55 -13.73 -2.98
N SER A 13 5.40 -14.97 -2.53
CA SER A 13 4.29 -15.84 -2.92
C SER A 13 2.95 -15.27 -2.46
N SER A 14 2.85 -14.87 -1.18
CA SER A 14 1.65 -14.23 -0.65
C SER A 14 1.34 -12.91 -1.34
N TYR A 15 2.36 -12.08 -1.59
CA TYR A 15 2.22 -10.84 -2.37
C TYR A 15 1.65 -11.10 -3.77
N LEU A 16 2.14 -12.12 -4.47
CA LEU A 16 1.71 -12.46 -5.81
C LEU A 16 0.22 -12.84 -5.87
N PHE A 17 -0.23 -13.74 -4.98
CA PHE A 17 -1.64 -14.14 -4.91
C PHE A 17 -2.54 -12.97 -4.48
N ARG A 18 -2.09 -12.15 -3.51
CA ARG A 18 -2.82 -10.96 -3.07
C ARG A 18 -2.99 -9.96 -4.20
N ALA A 19 -1.93 -9.65 -4.93
CA ALA A 19 -1.97 -8.74 -6.06
C ALA A 19 -2.92 -9.25 -7.16
N PHE A 20 -2.88 -10.55 -7.46
CA PHE A 20 -3.76 -11.14 -8.47
C PHE A 20 -5.25 -11.03 -8.14
N HIS A 21 -5.62 -11.17 -6.86
CA HIS A 21 -7.03 -11.06 -6.45
C HIS A 21 -7.49 -9.62 -6.21
N ALA A 22 -6.58 -8.71 -5.84
CA ALA A 22 -6.90 -7.33 -5.54
C ALA A 22 -6.91 -6.43 -6.80
N MET A 23 -6.05 -6.72 -7.77
CA MET A 23 -5.91 -5.90 -8.97
C MET A 23 -6.97 -6.27 -10.02
N PRO A 24 -7.48 -5.28 -10.78
CA PRO A 24 -8.25 -5.59 -11.97
C PRO A 24 -7.40 -6.41 -12.96
N PRO A 25 -8.04 -7.16 -13.88
CA PRO A 25 -7.34 -7.93 -14.91
C PRO A 25 -6.72 -6.97 -15.94
N LEU A 26 -5.57 -6.40 -15.58
CA LEU A 26 -4.77 -5.54 -16.46
C LEU A 26 -4.02 -6.42 -17.46
N THR A 27 -4.06 -6.00 -18.73
CA THR A 27 -3.34 -6.63 -19.84
C THR A 27 -2.68 -5.56 -20.68
N ASN A 28 -1.45 -5.81 -21.13
CA ASN A 28 -0.75 -4.92 -22.07
C ASN A 28 -1.25 -5.10 -23.52
N SER A 29 -0.77 -4.26 -24.45
CA SER A 29 -1.13 -4.36 -25.88
C SER A 29 -0.79 -5.69 -26.55
N LYS A 30 0.14 -6.48 -25.98
CA LYS A 30 0.50 -7.83 -26.44
C LYS A 30 -0.47 -8.91 -25.91
N GLY A 31 -1.48 -8.54 -25.12
CA GLY A 31 -2.42 -9.46 -24.50
C GLY A 31 -1.86 -10.21 -23.28
N GLN A 32 -0.71 -9.80 -22.77
CA GLN A 32 -0.08 -10.40 -21.58
C GLN A 32 -0.70 -9.79 -20.31
N PRO A 33 -1.12 -10.61 -19.34
CA PRO A 33 -1.56 -10.13 -18.03
C PRO A 33 -0.41 -9.42 -17.28
N THR A 34 -0.69 -8.26 -16.69
CA THR A 34 0.31 -7.45 -15.97
C THR A 34 -0.13 -6.99 -14.58
N GLY A 35 -1.40 -7.26 -14.20
CA GLY A 35 -1.99 -6.76 -12.97
C GLY A 35 -1.29 -7.23 -11.69
N ALA A 36 -0.91 -8.51 -11.61
CA ALA A 36 -0.22 -9.04 -10.43
C ALA A 36 1.19 -8.47 -10.31
N VAL A 37 1.91 -8.34 -11.43
CA VAL A 37 3.24 -7.71 -11.47
C VAL A 37 3.17 -6.27 -10.94
N TYR A 38 2.22 -5.48 -11.45
CA TYR A 38 2.03 -4.10 -11.00
C TYR A 38 1.69 -4.03 -9.51
N GLY A 39 0.75 -4.86 -9.04
CA GLY A 39 0.37 -4.88 -7.64
C GLY A 39 1.54 -5.19 -6.72
N VAL A 40 2.35 -6.21 -7.04
CA VAL A 40 3.52 -6.59 -6.23
C VAL A 40 4.58 -5.50 -6.20
N VAL A 41 4.96 -4.96 -7.37
CA VAL A 41 5.99 -3.91 -7.46
C VAL A 41 5.53 -2.65 -6.70
N ASN A 42 4.26 -2.28 -6.79
CA ASN A 42 3.72 -1.14 -6.05
C ASN A 42 3.78 -1.37 -4.53
N MET A 43 3.34 -2.54 -4.05
CA MET A 43 3.40 -2.88 -2.62
C MET A 43 4.85 -2.92 -2.10
N LEU A 44 5.78 -3.39 -2.92
CA LEU A 44 7.20 -3.42 -2.57
C LEU A 44 7.79 -2.02 -2.49
N LYS A 45 7.55 -1.15 -3.50
CA LYS A 45 7.99 0.25 -3.48
C LYS A 45 7.48 0.99 -2.24
N SER A 46 6.18 0.91 -1.95
CA SER A 46 5.60 1.56 -0.77
C SER A 46 6.23 1.07 0.55
N LEU A 47 6.51 -0.23 0.67
CA LEU A 47 7.15 -0.80 1.84
C LEU A 47 8.60 -0.29 2.01
N LEU A 48 9.35 -0.20 0.92
CA LEU A 48 10.73 0.31 0.94
C LEU A 48 10.78 1.80 1.26
N ASP A 49 9.88 2.60 0.69
CA ASP A 49 9.79 4.05 0.92
C ASP A 49 9.42 4.38 2.37
N GLU A 50 8.48 3.63 2.96
CA GLU A 50 8.00 3.86 4.31
C GLU A 50 9.05 3.50 5.38
N TYR A 51 9.70 2.33 5.23
CA TYR A 51 10.57 1.80 6.28
C TYR A 51 12.06 2.04 6.05
N GLN A 52 12.49 2.24 4.79
CA GLN A 52 13.89 2.44 4.39
C GLN A 52 14.85 1.46 5.09
N PRO A 53 14.67 0.14 4.91
CA PRO A 53 15.42 -0.85 5.65
C PRO A 53 16.88 -0.93 5.20
N GLN A 54 17.77 -1.32 6.11
CA GLN A 54 19.17 -1.58 5.77
C GLN A 54 19.33 -2.87 4.96
N GLN A 55 18.50 -3.87 5.27
CA GLN A 55 18.47 -5.15 4.61
C GLN A 55 17.05 -5.50 4.17
N VAL A 56 16.93 -6.11 3.00
CA VAL A 56 15.65 -6.59 2.48
C VAL A 56 15.87 -7.86 1.67
N ALA A 57 14.93 -8.80 1.78
CA ALA A 57 14.86 -9.93 0.88
C ALA A 57 13.42 -10.28 0.56
N MET A 58 13.19 -10.68 -0.68
CA MET A 58 11.91 -11.22 -1.13
C MET A 58 12.04 -12.72 -1.35
N VAL A 59 11.15 -13.48 -0.72
CA VAL A 59 11.22 -14.95 -0.72
C VAL A 59 10.04 -15.51 -1.50
N PHE A 60 10.29 -16.41 -2.44
CA PHE A 60 9.26 -17.07 -3.23
C PHE A 60 9.34 -18.58 -3.08
N ASP A 61 8.19 -19.24 -3.23
CA ASP A 61 8.12 -20.69 -3.31
C ASP A 61 8.83 -21.19 -4.57
N ALA A 62 9.61 -22.26 -4.41
CA ALA A 62 10.15 -22.98 -5.55
C ALA A 62 9.05 -23.78 -6.27
N LYS A 63 9.25 -24.02 -7.57
CA LYS A 63 8.42 -24.96 -8.31
C LYS A 63 8.68 -26.38 -7.79
N GLY A 64 7.62 -27.12 -7.49
CA GLY A 64 7.69 -28.53 -7.18
C GLY A 64 6.96 -28.89 -5.90
N LYS A 65 7.24 -30.10 -5.39
CA LYS A 65 6.76 -30.56 -4.10
C LYS A 65 7.71 -30.12 -3.00
N THR A 66 7.17 -29.95 -1.81
CA THR A 66 7.94 -29.70 -0.58
C THR A 66 7.92 -30.94 0.31
N PHE A 67 8.74 -30.95 1.36
CA PHE A 67 8.74 -32.03 2.34
C PHE A 67 7.35 -32.28 2.96
N ARG A 68 6.47 -31.26 3.01
CA ARG A 68 5.09 -31.41 3.51
C ARG A 68 4.25 -32.31 2.60
N ASN A 69 4.47 -32.27 1.28
CA ASN A 69 3.77 -33.16 0.35
C ASN A 69 4.22 -34.61 0.49
N ASP A 70 5.49 -34.84 0.82
CA ASP A 70 6.02 -36.19 1.06
C ASP A 70 5.54 -36.75 2.42
N LEU A 71 5.41 -35.86 3.42
CA LEU A 71 4.89 -36.19 4.74
C LEU A 71 3.39 -36.49 4.73
N TYR A 72 2.59 -35.69 4.02
CA TYR A 72 1.15 -35.86 3.91
C TYR A 72 0.67 -35.56 2.47
N PRO A 73 0.36 -36.60 1.68
CA PRO A 73 -0.01 -36.43 0.27
C PRO A 73 -1.24 -35.56 0.01
N GLU A 74 -2.15 -35.42 0.97
CA GLU A 74 -3.34 -34.58 0.83
C GLU A 74 -3.10 -33.11 1.21
N TYR A 75 -1.89 -32.75 1.67
CA TYR A 75 -1.52 -31.38 2.00
C TYR A 75 -1.67 -30.44 0.79
N LYS A 76 -2.41 -29.35 0.96
CA LYS A 76 -2.80 -28.39 -0.10
C LYS A 76 -3.44 -29.02 -1.34
N ALA A 77 -3.89 -30.28 -1.29
CA ALA A 77 -4.44 -30.99 -2.44
C ALA A 77 -5.75 -30.39 -2.97
N ASN A 78 -6.49 -29.69 -2.10
CA ASN A 78 -7.73 -29.00 -2.46
C ASN A 78 -7.48 -27.58 -3.03
N ARG A 79 -6.24 -27.08 -3.01
CA ARG A 79 -5.94 -25.77 -3.59
C ARG A 79 -6.03 -25.88 -5.13
N PRO A 80 -6.76 -24.97 -5.80
CA PRO A 80 -6.80 -24.95 -7.26
C PRO A 80 -5.38 -24.71 -7.80
N PRO A 81 -5.05 -25.26 -8.98
CA PRO A 81 -3.77 -24.96 -9.61
C PRO A 81 -3.67 -23.45 -9.85
N MET A 82 -2.44 -22.94 -9.74
CA MET A 82 -2.17 -21.54 -10.03
C MET A 82 -2.71 -21.15 -11.42
N PRO A 83 -3.55 -20.09 -11.53
CA PRO A 83 -4.08 -19.62 -12.79
C PRO A 83 -2.97 -19.33 -13.81
N GLU A 84 -3.21 -19.63 -15.08
CA GLU A 84 -2.19 -19.43 -16.12
C GLU A 84 -1.81 -17.94 -16.27
N ASP A 85 -2.79 -17.05 -16.12
CA ASP A 85 -2.58 -15.60 -16.11
C ASP A 85 -1.63 -15.17 -14.99
N LEU A 86 -1.71 -15.82 -13.82
CA LEU A 86 -0.80 -15.54 -12.71
C LEU A 86 0.58 -16.16 -12.95
N ARG A 87 0.61 -17.39 -13.46
CA ARG A 87 1.84 -18.13 -13.74
C ARG A 87 2.73 -17.39 -14.75
N SER A 88 2.14 -16.85 -15.81
CA SER A 88 2.85 -16.09 -16.85
C SER A 88 3.48 -14.79 -16.33
N GLN A 89 3.03 -14.29 -15.18
CA GLN A 89 3.51 -13.06 -14.55
C GLN A 89 4.71 -13.26 -13.60
N ILE A 90 5.01 -14.50 -13.20
CA ILE A 90 6.09 -14.79 -12.24
C ILE A 90 7.46 -14.42 -12.79
N ALA A 91 7.80 -14.90 -13.99
CA ALA A 91 9.13 -14.68 -14.54
C ALA A 91 9.43 -13.18 -14.76
N PRO A 92 8.52 -12.39 -15.36
CA PRO A 92 8.75 -10.95 -15.48
C PRO A 92 8.78 -10.20 -14.15
N LEU A 93 8.01 -10.64 -13.16
CA LEU A 93 8.07 -10.07 -11.82
C LEU A 93 9.46 -10.29 -11.20
N HIS A 94 10.00 -11.50 -11.30
CA HIS A 94 11.35 -11.81 -10.81
C HIS A 94 12.41 -10.94 -11.51
N GLU A 95 12.30 -10.75 -12.83
CA GLU A 95 13.21 -9.88 -13.59
C GLU A 95 13.16 -8.42 -13.10
N ILE A 96 11.98 -7.90 -12.77
CA ILE A 96 11.82 -6.55 -12.23
C ILE A 96 12.41 -6.45 -10.82
N ILE A 97 12.14 -7.42 -9.94
CA ILE A 97 12.67 -7.42 -8.56
C ILE A 97 14.21 -7.47 -8.56
N GLU A 98 14.78 -8.32 -9.42
CA GLU A 98 16.23 -8.40 -9.63
C GLU A 98 16.78 -7.07 -10.15
N ALA A 99 16.13 -6.45 -11.14
CA ALA A 99 16.53 -5.15 -11.67
C ALA A 99 16.35 -4.00 -10.67
N MET A 100 15.44 -4.12 -9.69
CA MET A 100 15.33 -3.19 -8.55
C MET A 100 16.48 -3.34 -7.55
N GLY A 101 17.37 -4.33 -7.72
CA GLY A 101 18.48 -4.60 -6.81
C GLY A 101 18.05 -5.27 -5.51
N ILE A 102 16.89 -5.93 -5.48
CA ILE A 102 16.36 -6.57 -4.27
C ILE A 102 16.79 -8.05 -4.23
N PRO A 103 17.48 -8.50 -3.16
CA PRO A 103 17.81 -9.90 -2.98
C PRO A 103 16.57 -10.79 -3.03
N MET A 104 16.58 -11.77 -3.94
CA MET A 104 15.49 -12.73 -4.11
C MET A 104 15.97 -14.13 -3.73
N ILE A 105 15.19 -14.85 -2.91
CA ILE A 105 15.53 -16.20 -2.45
C ILE A 105 14.45 -17.17 -2.88
N VAL A 106 14.87 -18.24 -3.55
CA VAL A 106 14.01 -19.36 -3.96
C VAL A 106 14.75 -20.65 -3.60
N HIS A 107 14.24 -21.39 -2.61
CA HIS A 107 14.88 -22.61 -2.13
C HIS A 107 14.01 -23.83 -2.46
N ALA A 108 14.58 -24.83 -3.13
CA ALA A 108 13.85 -26.02 -3.56
C ALA A 108 13.54 -26.96 -2.37
N GLY A 109 12.39 -27.63 -2.41
CA GLY A 109 12.01 -28.66 -1.44
C GLY A 109 11.38 -28.13 -0.13
N VAL A 110 11.28 -26.81 0.03
CA VAL A 110 10.66 -26.13 1.18
C VAL A 110 9.74 -25.01 0.70
N GLU A 111 8.94 -24.46 1.60
CA GLU A 111 8.09 -23.30 1.30
C GLU A 111 8.83 -21.99 1.62
N ALA A 112 8.38 -20.88 1.01
CA ALA A 112 8.90 -19.54 1.31
C ALA A 112 8.88 -19.25 2.81
N ASP A 113 7.84 -19.73 3.47
CA ASP A 113 7.61 -19.68 4.91
C ASP A 113 8.79 -20.21 5.72
N ASP A 114 9.36 -21.35 5.32
CA ASP A 114 10.48 -22.00 6.01
C ASP A 114 11.80 -21.24 5.82
N VAL A 115 11.98 -20.63 4.65
CA VAL A 115 13.13 -19.76 4.39
C VAL A 115 13.03 -18.49 5.24
N ILE A 116 11.85 -17.86 5.27
CA ILE A 116 11.57 -16.68 6.12
C ILE A 116 11.77 -17.04 7.60
N GLY A 117 11.24 -18.17 8.06
CA GLY A 117 11.40 -18.66 9.43
C GLY A 117 12.86 -18.85 9.81
N THR A 118 13.66 -19.43 8.92
CA THR A 118 15.10 -19.61 9.13
C THR A 118 15.85 -18.27 9.22
N LEU A 119 15.55 -17.31 8.33
CA LEU A 119 16.16 -15.98 8.39
C LEU A 119 15.72 -15.18 9.63
N ALA A 120 14.45 -15.27 10.02
CA ALA A 120 13.91 -14.63 11.20
C ALA A 120 14.55 -15.19 12.50
N GLN A 121 14.79 -16.50 12.54
CA GLN A 121 15.50 -17.14 13.65
C GLN A 121 16.96 -16.68 13.73
N GLN A 122 17.68 -16.68 12.61
CA GLN A 122 19.05 -16.15 12.54
C GLN A 122 19.12 -14.69 13.01
N ALA A 123 18.17 -13.86 12.58
CA ALA A 123 18.11 -12.46 12.99
C ALA A 123 17.83 -12.30 14.48
N THR A 124 16.94 -13.14 15.04
CA THR A 124 16.66 -13.17 16.48
C THR A 124 17.92 -13.52 17.29
N GLU A 125 18.69 -14.52 16.85
CA GLU A 125 19.96 -14.91 17.48
C GLU A 125 21.00 -13.79 17.41
N GLN A 126 21.00 -13.02 16.31
CA GLN A 126 21.87 -11.87 16.10
C GLN A 126 21.34 -10.56 16.70
N GLN A 127 20.17 -10.56 17.35
CA GLN A 127 19.51 -9.37 17.89
C GLN A 127 19.23 -8.28 16.83
N VAL A 128 18.92 -8.71 15.60
CA VAL A 128 18.53 -7.85 14.49
C VAL A 128 17.01 -7.76 14.44
N SER A 129 16.49 -6.52 14.42
CA SER A 129 15.03 -6.31 14.31
C SER A 129 14.53 -6.63 12.89
N VAL A 130 13.50 -7.47 12.82
CA VAL A 130 12.89 -7.97 11.57
C VAL A 130 11.43 -7.56 11.48
N LEU A 131 11.05 -7.07 10.30
CA LEU A 131 9.66 -6.90 9.88
C LEU A 131 9.35 -7.88 8.75
N ILE A 132 8.48 -8.85 9.01
CA ILE A 132 8.01 -9.80 8.00
C ILE A 132 6.74 -9.23 7.36
N SER A 133 6.79 -8.93 6.07
CA SER A 133 5.62 -8.50 5.32
C SER A 133 4.90 -9.70 4.71
N THR A 134 3.75 -10.05 5.29
CA THR A 134 2.93 -11.19 4.85
C THR A 134 1.45 -10.97 5.15
N GLY A 135 0.59 -11.66 4.40
CA GLY A 135 -0.82 -11.83 4.75
C GLY A 135 -1.10 -13.09 5.56
N ASP A 136 -0.12 -14.00 5.67
CA ASP A 136 -0.32 -15.31 6.26
C ASP A 136 -0.39 -15.23 7.80
N LYS A 137 -1.39 -15.88 8.36
CA LYS A 137 -1.60 -15.97 9.81
C LYS A 137 -0.58 -16.94 10.44
N ASP A 138 -0.07 -17.90 9.68
CA ASP A 138 0.78 -18.96 10.20
C ASP A 138 2.16 -18.41 10.60
N MET A 139 2.57 -17.30 9.97
CA MET A 139 3.74 -16.49 10.35
C MET A 139 3.69 -15.94 11.78
N ALA A 140 2.52 -15.93 12.43
CA ALA A 140 2.40 -15.51 13.83
C ALA A 140 3.23 -16.37 14.79
N GLN A 141 3.60 -17.60 14.40
CA GLN A 141 4.50 -18.46 15.18
C GLN A 141 5.95 -17.94 15.25
N LEU A 142 6.36 -17.07 14.32
CA LEU A 142 7.70 -16.48 14.28
C LEU A 142 7.84 -15.21 15.13
N VAL A 143 6.71 -14.63 15.56
CA VAL A 143 6.69 -13.36 16.29
C VAL A 143 7.40 -13.49 17.64
N ASN A 144 8.34 -12.59 17.90
CA ASN A 144 9.07 -12.53 19.15
C ASN A 144 9.52 -11.09 19.45
N ALA A 145 10.49 -10.90 20.35
CA ALA A 145 10.98 -9.56 20.70
C ALA A 145 11.64 -8.80 19.53
N GLN A 146 12.23 -9.52 18.57
CA GLN A 146 12.91 -8.98 17.40
C GLN A 146 12.07 -9.06 16.12
N VAL A 147 11.11 -9.99 16.05
CA VAL A 147 10.32 -10.28 14.85
C VAL A 147 8.89 -9.76 15.00
N THR A 148 8.48 -8.89 14.08
CA THR A 148 7.11 -8.38 13.95
C THR A 148 6.56 -8.67 12.55
N LEU A 149 5.24 -8.79 12.42
CA LEU A 149 4.58 -8.94 11.13
C LEU A 149 3.91 -7.63 10.70
N ILE A 150 3.86 -7.38 9.40
CA ILE A 150 3.03 -6.33 8.80
C ILE A 150 2.12 -6.90 7.73
N ASN A 151 0.84 -6.54 7.81
CA ASN A 151 -0.08 -6.68 6.68
C ASN A 151 -0.26 -5.33 5.99
N THR A 152 0.36 -5.19 4.83
CA THR A 152 0.35 -3.94 4.04
C THR A 152 -1.02 -3.53 3.48
N MET A 153 -2.05 -4.40 3.51
CA MET A 153 -3.40 -4.01 3.09
C MET A 153 -4.08 -3.05 4.08
N ASN A 154 -3.88 -3.30 5.37
CA ASN A 154 -4.55 -2.58 6.45
C ASN A 154 -3.56 -1.87 7.38
N GLN A 155 -2.28 -1.87 7.01
CA GLN A 155 -1.16 -1.32 7.77
C GLN A 155 -1.10 -1.83 9.22
N SER A 156 -1.62 -3.04 9.47
CA SER A 156 -1.59 -3.63 10.81
C SER A 156 -0.23 -4.24 11.08
N ILE A 157 0.39 -3.80 12.18
CA ILE A 157 1.63 -4.37 12.70
C ILE A 157 1.29 -5.30 13.86
N MET A 158 1.87 -6.50 13.85
CA MET A 158 1.65 -7.53 14.85
C MET A 158 2.97 -7.89 15.54
N GLY A 159 3.08 -7.44 16.79
CA GLY A 159 4.07 -7.93 17.75
C GLY A 159 3.45 -8.97 18.69
N PRO A 160 4.19 -9.41 19.73
CA PRO A 160 3.73 -10.45 20.66
C PRO A 160 2.36 -10.18 21.30
N GLU A 161 2.09 -8.93 21.68
CA GLU A 161 0.80 -8.51 22.24
C GLU A 161 -0.34 -8.63 21.22
N GLY A 162 -0.09 -8.20 19.97
CA GLY A 162 -1.06 -8.31 18.88
C GLY A 162 -1.40 -9.77 18.52
N VAL A 163 -0.47 -10.71 18.72
CA VAL A 163 -0.75 -12.15 18.59
C VAL A 163 -1.75 -12.60 19.66
N VAL A 164 -1.54 -12.20 20.92
CA VAL A 164 -2.45 -12.52 22.02
C VAL A 164 -3.83 -11.91 21.78
N GLU A 165 -3.90 -10.65 21.34
CA GLU A 165 -5.18 -9.99 21.04
C GLU A 165 -5.95 -10.68 19.91
N LYS A 166 -5.26 -11.10 18.84
CA LYS A 166 -5.90 -11.70 17.67
C LYS A 166 -6.27 -13.18 17.86
N PHE A 167 -5.37 -13.97 18.45
CA PHE A 167 -5.52 -15.43 18.54
C PHE A 167 -5.90 -15.92 19.94
N GLY A 168 -5.74 -15.10 20.97
CA GLY A 168 -5.97 -15.49 22.38
C GLY A 168 -4.85 -16.35 22.96
N VAL A 169 -3.74 -16.55 22.25
CA VAL A 169 -2.59 -17.35 22.70
C VAL A 169 -1.29 -16.58 22.46
N LYS A 170 -0.22 -16.98 23.16
CA LYS A 170 1.11 -16.39 22.96
C LYS A 170 1.74 -16.89 21.65
N PRO A 171 2.72 -16.18 21.07
CA PRO A 171 3.44 -16.64 19.88
C PRO A 171 4.00 -18.07 20.00
N GLU A 172 4.58 -18.41 21.16
CA GLU A 172 5.11 -19.75 21.48
C GLU A 172 4.05 -20.86 21.47
N GLN A 173 2.76 -20.52 21.51
CA GLN A 173 1.64 -21.46 21.48
C GLN A 173 0.91 -21.49 20.13
N ILE A 174 1.33 -20.69 19.13
CA ILE A 174 0.63 -20.61 17.84
C ILE A 174 0.66 -21.95 17.10
N ILE A 175 1.79 -22.67 17.13
CA ILE A 175 1.91 -24.01 16.53
C ILE A 175 0.87 -24.95 17.13
N ASP A 176 0.79 -25.01 18.46
CA ASP A 176 -0.15 -25.86 19.17
C ASP A 176 -1.61 -25.46 18.88
N TYR A 177 -1.87 -24.15 18.81
CA TYR A 177 -3.18 -23.60 18.45
C TYR A 177 -3.60 -24.01 17.03
N LEU A 178 -2.73 -23.83 16.03
CA LEU A 178 -2.99 -24.20 14.64
C LEU A 178 -3.16 -25.71 14.50
N THR A 179 -2.40 -26.51 15.26
CA THR A 179 -2.53 -27.97 15.28
C THR A 179 -3.91 -28.42 15.79
N LEU A 180 -4.41 -27.78 16.85
CA LEU A 180 -5.72 -28.12 17.43
C LEU A 180 -6.88 -27.70 16.53
N VAL A 181 -6.80 -26.51 15.93
CA VAL A 181 -7.85 -25.97 15.06
C VAL A 181 -7.84 -26.64 13.68
N GLY A 182 -6.66 -26.98 13.17
CA GLY A 182 -6.43 -27.41 11.80
C GLY A 182 -6.54 -26.25 10.79
N ASP A 183 -6.28 -26.57 9.53
CA ASP A 183 -6.44 -25.63 8.43
C ASP A 183 -7.11 -26.31 7.23
N THR A 184 -8.36 -25.94 6.96
CA THR A 184 -9.11 -26.49 5.82
C THR A 184 -8.60 -26.02 4.47
N SER A 185 -7.97 -24.84 4.38
CA SER A 185 -7.38 -24.32 3.14
C SER A 185 -6.19 -25.17 2.71
N ASP A 186 -5.39 -25.59 3.69
CA ASP A 186 -4.18 -26.40 3.46
C ASP A 186 -4.42 -27.89 3.65
N ASN A 187 -5.67 -28.24 3.91
CA ASN A 187 -6.11 -29.60 4.20
C ASN A 187 -5.34 -30.21 5.38
N VAL A 188 -4.97 -29.41 6.37
CA VAL A 188 -4.33 -29.88 7.61
C VAL A 188 -5.41 -30.31 8.60
N PRO A 189 -5.45 -31.59 9.02
CA PRO A 189 -6.49 -32.08 9.91
C PRO A 189 -6.28 -31.57 11.35
N GLY A 190 -7.26 -30.84 11.89
CA GLY A 190 -7.31 -30.48 13.31
C GLY A 190 -8.05 -31.51 14.17
N VAL A 191 -8.46 -31.09 15.37
CA VAL A 191 -9.41 -31.86 16.18
C VAL A 191 -10.84 -31.55 15.72
N PRO A 192 -11.67 -32.55 15.35
CA PRO A 192 -13.02 -32.31 14.89
C PRO A 192 -13.85 -31.48 15.88
N LYS A 193 -14.51 -30.44 15.37
CA LYS A 193 -15.35 -29.50 16.16
C LYS A 193 -14.59 -28.70 17.24
N VAL A 194 -13.27 -28.66 17.19
CA VAL A 194 -12.46 -27.74 18.00
C VAL A 194 -12.15 -26.51 17.16
N GLY A 195 -12.78 -25.40 17.50
CA GLY A 195 -12.48 -24.10 16.92
C GLY A 195 -11.60 -23.23 17.82
N PRO A 196 -11.27 -22.00 17.37
CA PRO A 196 -10.36 -21.07 18.06
C PRO A 196 -10.59 -20.95 19.57
N LYS A 197 -11.82 -20.70 20.01
CA LYS A 197 -12.17 -20.51 21.42
C LYS A 197 -11.90 -21.74 22.29
N THR A 198 -12.02 -22.94 21.72
CA THR A 198 -11.80 -24.18 22.46
C THR A 198 -10.31 -24.47 22.56
N ALA A 199 -9.56 -24.24 21.47
CA ALA A 199 -8.10 -24.36 21.46
C ALA A 199 -7.46 -23.41 22.49
N VAL A 200 -7.85 -22.13 22.50
CA VAL A 200 -7.42 -21.14 23.52
C VAL A 200 -7.68 -21.65 24.93
N LYS A 201 -8.93 -22.07 25.22
CA LYS A 201 -9.29 -22.58 26.55
C LYS A 201 -8.45 -23.78 26.98
N TRP A 202 -8.08 -24.66 26.05
CA TRP A 202 -7.23 -25.81 26.37
C TRP A 202 -5.79 -25.40 26.60
N LEU A 203 -5.24 -24.50 25.78
CA LEU A 203 -3.88 -24.00 25.94
C LEU A 203 -3.72 -23.16 27.21
N ASP A 204 -4.74 -22.38 27.59
CA ASP A 204 -4.78 -21.68 28.88
C ASP A 204 -4.78 -22.65 30.07
N LYS A 205 -5.48 -23.79 29.94
CA LYS A 205 -5.63 -24.76 31.03
C LYS A 205 -4.43 -25.69 31.17
N PHE A 206 -3.91 -26.18 30.05
CA PHE A 206 -2.92 -27.27 30.01
C PHE A 206 -1.53 -26.79 29.59
N GLY A 207 -1.40 -25.58 29.03
CA GLY A 207 -0.14 -24.96 28.65
C GLY A 207 0.31 -25.28 27.21
N SER A 208 0.39 -26.56 26.85
CA SER A 208 0.90 -27.01 25.54
C SER A 208 0.08 -28.15 24.94
N LEU A 209 0.26 -28.40 23.64
CA LEU A 209 -0.33 -29.56 22.96
C LEU A 209 0.08 -30.89 23.61
N ASP A 210 1.36 -31.02 23.99
CA ASP A 210 1.88 -32.25 24.57
C ASP A 210 1.19 -32.58 25.90
N GLU A 211 0.93 -31.56 26.74
CA GLU A 211 0.17 -31.71 27.99
C GLU A 211 -1.32 -32.01 27.73
N ILE A 212 -1.92 -31.41 26.70
CA ILE A 212 -3.30 -31.70 26.28
C ILE A 212 -3.42 -33.16 25.85
N MET A 213 -2.45 -33.67 25.09
CA MET A 213 -2.42 -35.05 24.62
C MET A 213 -2.19 -36.03 25.77
N ALA A 214 -1.26 -35.74 26.68
CA ALA A 214 -0.97 -36.57 27.85
C ALA A 214 -2.15 -36.67 28.82
N ARG A 215 -2.96 -35.61 28.91
CA ARG A 215 -4.10 -35.49 29.84
C ARG A 215 -5.44 -35.47 29.12
N ALA A 216 -5.51 -36.08 27.93
CA ALA A 216 -6.70 -36.08 27.09
C ALA A 216 -7.94 -36.66 27.79
N ASP A 217 -7.75 -37.60 28.73
CA ASP A 217 -8.83 -38.20 29.52
C ASP A 217 -9.52 -37.20 30.49
N GLU A 218 -8.85 -36.10 30.85
CA GLU A 218 -9.44 -35.04 31.68
C GLU A 218 -10.39 -34.12 30.89
N VAL A 219 -10.34 -34.19 29.56
CA VAL A 219 -11.22 -33.42 28.69
C VAL A 219 -12.53 -34.19 28.53
N GLY A 220 -13.56 -33.77 29.27
CA GLY A 220 -14.88 -34.39 29.24
C GLY A 220 -15.74 -33.99 28.04
N GLY A 221 -16.83 -34.75 27.82
CA GLY A 221 -17.86 -34.46 26.82
C GLY A 221 -17.47 -34.84 25.39
N LYS A 222 -18.36 -34.51 24.43
CA LYS A 222 -18.18 -34.86 23.00
C LYS A 222 -16.90 -34.31 22.38
N VAL A 223 -16.45 -33.14 22.83
CA VAL A 223 -15.20 -32.53 22.33
C VAL A 223 -13.97 -33.31 22.80
N GLY A 224 -14.00 -33.86 24.02
CA GLY A 224 -12.97 -34.77 24.52
C GLY A 224 -12.93 -36.11 23.81
N GLU A 225 -14.08 -36.63 23.37
CA GLU A 225 -14.13 -37.80 22.48
C GLU A 225 -13.45 -37.51 21.13
N HIS A 226 -13.70 -36.34 20.54
CA HIS A 226 -13.03 -35.90 19.32
C HIS A 226 -11.51 -35.72 19.51
N LEU A 227 -11.08 -35.17 20.64
CA LEU A 227 -9.65 -35.06 20.99
C LEU A 227 -8.98 -36.45 21.06
N ARG A 228 -9.57 -37.37 21.83
CA ARG A 228 -9.05 -38.75 21.96
C ARG A 228 -8.99 -39.48 20.62
N GLY A 229 -9.98 -39.27 19.75
CA GLY A 229 -9.98 -39.80 18.40
C GLY A 229 -8.96 -39.15 17.44
N ALA A 230 -8.40 -37.99 17.80
CA ALA A 230 -7.43 -37.26 17.00
C ALA A 230 -5.97 -37.45 17.45
N LEU A 231 -5.72 -38.05 18.62
CA LEU A 231 -4.39 -38.14 19.24
C LEU A 231 -3.32 -38.74 18.33
N GLU A 232 -3.68 -39.72 17.50
CA GLU A 232 -2.74 -40.40 16.61
C GLU A 232 -2.24 -39.50 15.47
N HIS A 233 -3.07 -38.58 14.97
CA HIS A 233 -2.70 -37.70 13.84
C HIS A 233 -2.24 -36.31 14.25
N LEU A 234 -2.45 -35.87 15.50
CA LEU A 234 -1.99 -34.57 15.97
C LEU A 234 -0.48 -34.32 15.81
N PRO A 235 0.42 -35.31 16.03
CA PRO A 235 1.85 -35.11 15.75
C PRO A 235 2.14 -34.80 14.28
N LEU A 236 1.42 -35.44 13.34
CA LEU A 236 1.52 -35.15 11.91
C LEU A 236 1.04 -33.74 11.62
N SER A 237 -0.11 -33.33 12.16
CA SER A 237 -0.65 -31.98 11.97
C SER A 237 0.28 -30.91 12.54
N LYS A 238 0.89 -31.17 13.72
CA LYS A 238 1.91 -30.30 14.32
C LYS A 238 3.08 -30.11 13.37
N ASP A 239 3.56 -31.19 12.76
CA ASP A 239 4.70 -31.14 11.87
C ASP A 239 4.40 -30.41 10.55
N LEU A 240 3.16 -30.52 10.05
CA LEU A 240 2.70 -29.80 8.85
C LEU A 240 2.58 -28.28 9.08
N VAL A 241 2.08 -27.83 10.23
CA VAL A 241 1.91 -26.38 10.52
C VAL A 241 3.16 -25.70 11.06
N THR A 242 4.17 -26.49 11.48
CA THR A 242 5.42 -25.94 12.00
C THR A 242 6.28 -25.42 10.85
N ILE A 243 6.63 -24.13 10.91
CA ILE A 243 7.61 -23.52 10.00
C ILE A 243 9.02 -23.96 10.41
N ARG A 244 9.80 -24.48 9.46
CA ARG A 244 11.19 -24.86 9.72
C ARG A 244 12.06 -23.61 9.84
N CYS A 245 12.86 -23.55 10.90
CA CYS A 245 13.71 -22.40 11.20
C CYS A 245 15.21 -22.72 11.18
N SER A 246 15.59 -23.91 10.68
CA SER A 246 16.97 -24.43 10.72
C SER A 246 17.42 -24.98 9.37
N LEU A 247 17.00 -24.33 8.27
CA LEU A 247 17.44 -24.70 6.92
C LEU A 247 18.90 -24.27 6.66
N GLU A 248 19.62 -25.03 5.84
CA GLU A 248 20.91 -24.61 5.29
C GLU A 248 20.65 -23.67 4.11
N LEU A 249 20.77 -22.36 4.37
CA LEU A 249 20.62 -21.31 3.37
C LEU A 249 22.00 -20.82 2.89
N GLU A 250 22.10 -20.48 1.60
CA GLU A 250 23.31 -19.88 1.03
C GLU A 250 23.53 -18.46 1.54
N GLN A 251 22.46 -17.65 1.58
CA GLN A 251 22.48 -16.28 2.07
C GLN A 251 22.15 -16.22 3.57
N LYS A 252 22.83 -15.34 4.30
CA LYS A 252 22.59 -15.12 5.73
C LYS A 252 22.13 -13.71 6.05
N VAL A 253 21.56 -13.54 7.25
CA VAL A 253 21.33 -12.22 7.83
C VAL A 253 22.66 -11.46 7.90
N GLY A 254 22.66 -10.22 7.40
CA GLY A 254 23.85 -9.39 7.20
C GLY A 254 24.28 -9.27 5.72
N GLU A 255 23.88 -10.22 4.87
CA GLU A 255 24.25 -10.26 3.45
C GLU A 255 23.10 -9.85 2.52
N LEU A 256 21.90 -9.65 3.07
CA LEU A 256 20.67 -9.29 2.35
C LEU A 256 20.59 -7.78 2.08
N LEU A 257 21.66 -7.22 1.53
CA LEU A 257 21.75 -5.79 1.22
C LEU A 257 21.15 -5.51 -0.15
N PRO A 258 20.24 -4.52 -0.29
CA PRO A 258 19.81 -4.08 -1.60
C PRO A 258 20.99 -3.48 -2.37
N THR A 259 21.08 -3.77 -3.66
CA THR A 259 22.08 -3.19 -4.57
C THR A 259 21.51 -2.00 -5.33
N GLU A 260 22.36 -1.26 -6.04
CA GLU A 260 21.88 -0.21 -6.93
C GLU A 260 20.95 -0.81 -8.01
N PRO A 261 19.80 -0.18 -8.29
CA PRO A 261 18.90 -0.63 -9.35
C PRO A 261 19.58 -0.54 -10.73
N ASP A 262 19.29 -1.54 -11.57
CA ASP A 262 19.61 -1.51 -13.00
C ASP A 262 18.56 -0.67 -13.74
N TRP A 263 18.82 0.63 -13.81
CA TRP A 263 17.90 1.61 -14.41
C TRP A 263 17.60 1.32 -15.88
N GLU A 264 18.58 0.82 -16.65
CA GLU A 264 18.40 0.51 -18.07
C GLU A 264 17.48 -0.71 -18.24
N LYS A 265 17.73 -1.78 -17.47
CA LYS A 265 16.86 -2.97 -17.47
C LYS A 265 15.46 -2.65 -16.96
N LEU A 266 15.32 -1.85 -15.90
CA LEU A 266 14.02 -1.41 -15.39
C LEU A 266 13.24 -0.61 -16.43
N GLN A 267 13.91 0.31 -17.14
CA GLN A 267 13.28 1.08 -18.21
C GLN A 267 12.74 0.15 -19.30
N GLN A 268 13.53 -0.84 -19.72
CA GLN A 268 13.10 -1.81 -20.72
C GLN A 268 11.90 -2.64 -20.25
N LEU A 269 11.97 -3.18 -19.03
CA LEU A 269 10.90 -4.00 -18.44
C LEU A 269 9.60 -3.20 -18.27
N TYR A 270 9.68 -1.95 -17.81
CA TYR A 270 8.51 -1.07 -17.68
C TYR A 270 7.91 -0.68 -19.03
N ARG A 271 8.73 -0.50 -20.08
CA ARG A 271 8.25 -0.31 -21.45
C ARG A 271 7.50 -1.54 -21.95
N ASP A 272 8.08 -2.73 -21.79
CA ASP A 272 7.49 -3.98 -22.25
C ASP A 272 6.19 -4.34 -21.51
N MET A 273 6.09 -3.96 -20.23
CA MET A 273 4.90 -4.12 -19.40
C MET A 273 3.89 -2.98 -19.51
N GLU A 274 4.24 -1.91 -20.23
CA GLU A 274 3.43 -0.69 -20.38
C GLU A 274 3.12 0.00 -19.05
N PHE A 275 4.04 -0.07 -18.08
CA PHE A 275 3.95 0.64 -16.80
C PHE A 275 4.34 2.10 -16.94
N LYS A 276 3.53 2.85 -17.70
CA LYS A 276 3.79 4.23 -18.13
C LYS A 276 4.18 5.15 -16.98
N ARG A 277 3.50 5.07 -15.82
CA ARG A 277 3.80 5.92 -14.66
C ARG A 277 5.23 5.72 -14.18
N TRP A 278 5.64 4.48 -13.90
CA TRP A 278 7.00 4.21 -13.42
C TRP A 278 8.07 4.40 -14.48
N LEU A 279 7.72 4.21 -15.74
CA LEU A 279 8.61 4.55 -16.84
C LEU A 279 8.86 6.06 -16.87
N SER A 280 7.80 6.86 -16.72
CA SER A 280 7.85 8.32 -16.65
C SER A 280 8.63 8.78 -15.41
N ASP A 281 8.32 8.26 -14.22
CA ASP A 281 9.06 8.54 -12.97
C ASP A 281 10.57 8.26 -13.14
N LEU A 282 10.94 7.16 -13.81
CA LEU A 282 12.33 6.72 -14.00
C LEU A 282 13.06 7.53 -15.06
N LEU A 283 12.35 8.02 -16.08
CA LEU A 283 12.90 8.88 -17.11
C LEU A 283 13.01 10.35 -16.68
N GLY A 284 12.51 10.68 -15.47
CA GLY A 284 12.31 12.07 -15.07
C GLY A 284 11.24 12.78 -15.91
N GLU A 285 10.41 12.00 -16.61
CA GLU A 285 9.30 12.44 -17.45
C GLU A 285 8.03 12.57 -16.61
N GLU A 286 8.06 13.20 -15.43
CA GLU A 286 6.84 13.72 -14.77
C GLU A 286 6.07 14.71 -15.67
N SER A 287 6.57 14.99 -16.89
CA SER A 287 6.15 16.06 -17.78
C SER A 287 5.61 15.63 -19.15
N GLU A 288 5.51 14.35 -19.55
CA GLU A 288 5.03 14.06 -20.93
C GLU A 288 3.50 14.01 -21.09
N ALA A 289 2.73 13.71 -20.02
CA ALA A 289 1.27 13.91 -20.06
C ALA A 289 0.92 15.41 -20.04
N GLU A 290 1.81 16.24 -19.49
CA GLU A 290 1.78 17.69 -19.68
C GLU A 290 2.24 18.08 -21.09
N GLU A 291 3.25 17.45 -21.70
CA GLU A 291 3.77 17.85 -23.02
C GLU A 291 2.84 17.56 -24.20
N VAL A 292 2.04 16.48 -24.21
CA VAL A 292 1.02 16.31 -25.27
C VAL A 292 -0.09 17.37 -25.17
N ALA A 293 -0.29 17.95 -23.98
CA ALA A 293 -1.09 19.15 -23.78
C ALA A 293 -0.28 20.44 -24.04
N ALA A 294 1.02 20.47 -23.75
CA ALA A 294 1.89 21.64 -23.87
C ALA A 294 2.27 21.97 -25.30
N ASP A 295 2.33 20.97 -26.19
CA ASP A 295 2.45 21.19 -27.64
C ASP A 295 1.19 21.86 -28.23
N LYS A 296 0.13 22.04 -27.40
CA LYS A 296 -1.06 22.84 -27.68
C LYS A 296 -1.28 24.01 -26.70
N LEU A 297 -0.45 24.19 -25.67
CA LEU A 297 -0.60 25.31 -24.74
C LEU A 297 0.02 26.55 -25.37
N GLN A 298 -0.82 27.56 -25.58
CA GLN A 298 -0.33 28.89 -25.90
C GLN A 298 0.55 29.39 -24.75
N PRO A 299 1.59 30.20 -25.02
CA PRO A 299 2.39 30.82 -23.97
C PRO A 299 1.47 31.49 -22.95
N LEU A 300 1.66 31.17 -21.66
CA LEU A 300 0.86 31.75 -20.58
C LEU A 300 1.46 33.09 -20.18
N GLU A 301 0.75 34.17 -20.47
CA GLU A 301 1.03 35.50 -19.96
C GLU A 301 0.31 35.69 -18.62
N VAL A 302 1.09 35.79 -17.54
CA VAL A 302 0.55 36.04 -16.18
C VAL A 302 0.84 37.49 -15.79
N GLU A 303 -0.23 38.25 -15.53
CA GLU A 303 -0.12 39.58 -14.93
C GLU A 303 -0.24 39.48 -13.40
N THR A 304 0.77 39.95 -12.67
CA THR A 304 0.67 40.07 -11.20
C THR A 304 0.12 41.45 -10.81
N ILE A 305 -0.94 41.45 -10.00
CA ILE A 305 -1.69 42.63 -9.57
C ILE A 305 -1.08 43.18 -8.28
N PHE A 306 -0.30 44.27 -8.38
CA PHE A 306 0.31 44.94 -7.22
C PHE A 306 -0.34 46.29 -6.89
N THR A 307 -1.18 46.81 -7.77
CA THR A 307 -1.76 48.15 -7.64
C THR A 307 -3.29 48.12 -7.75
N GLN A 308 -3.93 49.08 -7.08
CA GLN A 308 -5.39 49.20 -7.12
C GLN A 308 -5.91 49.39 -8.55
N GLN A 309 -5.17 50.13 -9.38
CA GLN A 309 -5.53 50.34 -10.79
C GLN A 309 -5.55 49.03 -11.60
N GLN A 310 -4.61 48.11 -11.35
CA GLN A 310 -4.60 46.81 -11.99
C GLN A 310 -5.77 45.94 -11.51
N LEU A 311 -6.07 45.97 -10.21
CA LEU A 311 -7.22 45.25 -9.66
C LEU A 311 -8.54 45.76 -10.24
N ASP A 312 -8.71 47.08 -10.32
CA ASP A 312 -9.89 47.71 -10.92
C ASP A 312 -10.09 47.27 -12.37
N GLY A 313 -9.01 47.26 -13.17
CA GLY A 313 -9.03 46.80 -14.56
C GLY A 313 -9.48 45.35 -14.69
N TRP A 314 -8.89 44.44 -13.91
CA TRP A 314 -9.28 43.03 -13.92
C TRP A 314 -10.71 42.79 -13.44
N VAL A 315 -11.17 43.50 -12.41
CA VAL A 315 -12.55 43.42 -11.93
C VAL A 315 -13.54 43.84 -13.03
N ASP A 316 -13.22 44.87 -13.81
CA ASP A 316 -14.06 45.32 -14.92
C ASP A 316 -14.07 44.34 -16.10
N GLU A 317 -12.92 43.71 -16.41
CA GLU A 317 -12.85 42.63 -17.42
C GLU A 317 -13.67 41.41 -16.97
N LEU A 318 -13.54 40.98 -15.72
CA LEU A 318 -14.24 39.81 -15.18
C LEU A 318 -15.76 40.00 -15.19
N LYS A 319 -16.27 41.18 -14.85
CA LYS A 319 -17.71 41.52 -14.93
C LYS A 319 -18.29 41.44 -16.34
N GLN A 320 -17.46 41.61 -17.36
CA GLN A 320 -17.89 41.56 -18.77
C GLN A 320 -17.76 40.15 -19.36
N SER A 321 -17.07 39.25 -18.66
CA SER A 321 -16.89 37.87 -19.11
C SER A 321 -18.17 37.05 -18.95
N GLU A 322 -18.44 36.15 -19.89
CA GLU A 322 -19.53 35.17 -19.75
C GLU A 322 -19.18 34.06 -18.75
N LEU A 323 -17.88 33.74 -18.65
CA LEU A 323 -17.28 32.73 -17.79
C LEU A 323 -15.83 33.13 -17.51
N PHE A 324 -15.37 32.95 -16.27
CA PHE A 324 -13.95 33.06 -15.93
C PHE A 324 -13.50 31.94 -14.99
N ALA A 325 -12.23 31.59 -15.07
CA ALA A 325 -11.57 30.66 -14.17
C ALA A 325 -11.15 31.37 -12.88
N ILE A 326 -11.32 30.69 -11.75
CA ILE A 326 -10.85 31.15 -10.44
C ILE A 326 -10.18 30.01 -9.67
N ASP A 327 -9.14 30.38 -8.94
CA ASP A 327 -8.39 29.48 -8.05
C ASP A 327 -7.82 30.27 -6.87
N THR A 328 -7.65 29.61 -5.71
CA THR A 328 -7.10 30.21 -4.50
C THR A 328 -5.79 29.57 -4.06
N GLU A 329 -4.81 30.42 -3.77
CA GLU A 329 -3.56 30.00 -3.14
C GLU A 329 -3.69 30.11 -1.62
N THR A 330 -3.32 29.05 -0.91
CA THR A 330 -3.55 28.94 0.54
C THR A 330 -2.41 28.29 1.30
N THR A 331 -2.36 28.48 2.61
CA THR A 331 -1.27 27.98 3.48
C THR A 331 -1.32 26.47 3.80
N SER A 332 -2.39 25.77 3.41
CA SER A 332 -2.66 24.39 3.82
C SER A 332 -3.57 23.71 2.82
N LEU A 333 -3.60 22.38 2.77
CA LEU A 333 -4.61 21.62 2.00
C LEU A 333 -5.91 21.38 2.79
N ARG A 334 -5.95 21.78 4.07
CA ARG A 334 -7.12 21.60 4.95
C ARG A 334 -7.90 22.91 5.03
N ALA A 335 -8.99 23.01 4.27
CA ALA A 335 -9.76 24.24 4.08
C ALA A 335 -10.21 24.95 5.37
N MET A 336 -10.48 24.20 6.44
CA MET A 336 -10.92 24.76 7.74
C MET A 336 -9.81 25.52 8.50
N GLU A 337 -8.54 25.26 8.18
CA GLU A 337 -7.38 25.86 8.84
C GLU A 337 -6.51 26.67 7.87
N ALA A 338 -6.89 26.69 6.59
CA ALA A 338 -6.15 27.35 5.53
C ALA A 338 -6.43 28.86 5.54
N GLU A 339 -5.37 29.65 5.39
CA GLU A 339 -5.46 31.10 5.19
C GLU A 339 -5.28 31.42 3.71
N LEU A 340 -6.04 32.41 3.21
CA LEU A 340 -5.90 32.90 1.84
C LEU A 340 -4.61 33.69 1.66
N VAL A 341 -3.80 33.25 0.69
CA VAL A 341 -2.51 33.86 0.30
C VAL A 341 -2.64 34.66 -0.98
N GLY A 342 -3.44 34.20 -1.94
CA GLY A 342 -3.69 34.91 -3.19
C GLY A 342 -4.85 34.32 -3.99
N ILE A 343 -5.27 35.01 -5.04
CA ILE A 343 -6.35 34.58 -5.93
C ILE A 343 -5.88 34.69 -7.38
N SER A 344 -6.14 33.67 -8.18
CA SER A 344 -5.86 33.63 -9.61
C SER A 344 -7.15 33.78 -10.42
N PHE A 345 -7.07 34.48 -11.56
CA PHE A 345 -8.18 34.64 -12.50
C PHE A 345 -7.74 34.40 -13.94
N ALA A 346 -8.61 33.84 -14.78
CA ALA A 346 -8.39 33.82 -16.23
C ALA A 346 -9.71 33.87 -17.00
N ILE A 347 -9.78 34.68 -18.06
CA ILE A 347 -10.97 34.78 -18.94
C ILE A 347 -10.72 34.02 -20.25
N HIS A 348 -9.47 34.04 -20.73
CA HIS A 348 -9.07 33.43 -22.00
C HIS A 348 -7.85 32.53 -21.78
N ALA A 349 -7.75 31.46 -22.58
CA ALA A 349 -6.57 30.61 -22.57
C ALA A 349 -5.31 31.44 -22.90
N GLY A 350 -4.23 31.21 -22.15
CA GLY A 350 -2.96 31.90 -22.34
C GLY A 350 -2.85 33.27 -21.66
N ARG A 351 -3.89 33.80 -21.00
CA ARG A 351 -3.81 35.03 -20.19
C ARG A 351 -4.44 34.84 -18.82
N ALA A 352 -3.66 35.04 -17.76
CA ALA A 352 -4.12 34.95 -16.38
C ALA A 352 -3.67 36.16 -15.55
N ALA A 353 -4.35 36.39 -14.44
CA ALA A 353 -3.98 37.36 -13.42
C ALA A 353 -3.72 36.65 -12.10
N TYR A 354 -2.70 37.10 -11.36
CA TYR A 354 -2.47 36.68 -9.99
C TYR A 354 -2.55 37.88 -9.05
N LEU A 355 -3.42 37.78 -8.05
CA LEU A 355 -3.59 38.76 -6.98
C LEU A 355 -2.95 38.24 -5.68
N PRO A 356 -1.72 38.65 -5.36
CA PRO A 356 -1.09 38.34 -4.08
C PRO A 356 -1.71 39.17 -2.94
N LEU A 357 -2.04 38.51 -1.81
CA LEU A 357 -2.73 39.14 -0.67
C LEU A 357 -2.04 38.94 0.68
N ALA A 358 -1.29 37.84 0.88
CA ALA A 358 -0.64 37.55 2.17
C ALA A 358 0.72 36.84 2.05
N HIS A 359 1.48 37.07 0.98
CA HIS A 359 2.87 36.57 0.88
C HIS A 359 3.77 37.25 1.92
N GLN A 360 4.65 36.47 2.57
CA GLN A 360 5.46 36.93 3.70
C GLN A 360 6.97 36.96 3.41
N ASP A 361 7.39 36.77 2.15
CA ASP A 361 8.81 36.72 1.83
C ASP A 361 9.46 38.10 1.95
N LEU A 362 10.73 38.13 2.37
CA LEU A 362 11.52 39.35 2.55
C LEU A 362 11.66 40.19 1.27
N GLU A 363 11.43 39.57 0.10
CA GLU A 363 11.51 40.19 -1.23
C GLU A 363 10.14 40.40 -1.88
N SER A 364 9.03 40.06 -1.19
CA SER A 364 7.69 40.22 -1.76
C SER A 364 7.40 41.70 -2.06
N PRO A 365 6.95 42.03 -3.29
CA PRO A 365 6.52 43.39 -3.61
C PRO A 365 5.34 43.83 -2.72
N PRO A 366 5.09 45.15 -2.58
CA PRO A 366 3.93 45.63 -1.85
C PRO A 366 2.63 45.01 -2.39
N GLN A 367 1.83 44.45 -1.47
CA GLN A 367 0.56 43.80 -1.77
C GLN A 367 -0.60 44.74 -1.40
N LEU A 368 -1.75 44.54 -2.05
CA LEU A 368 -2.98 45.24 -1.68
C LEU A 368 -3.48 44.76 -0.32
N ASN A 369 -4.24 45.60 0.38
CA ASN A 369 -4.88 45.17 1.62
C ASN A 369 -5.89 44.06 1.29
N ARG A 370 -5.71 42.90 1.94
CA ARG A 370 -6.51 41.70 1.69
C ARG A 370 -8.00 41.94 1.85
N GLU A 371 -8.40 42.55 2.96
CA GLU A 371 -9.81 42.76 3.29
C GLU A 371 -10.48 43.71 2.27
N ALA A 372 -9.79 44.78 1.86
CA ALA A 372 -10.29 45.72 0.86
C ALA A 372 -10.43 45.06 -0.53
N ALA A 373 -9.43 44.28 -0.95
CA ALA A 373 -9.46 43.58 -2.24
C ALA A 373 -10.58 42.52 -2.29
N LEU A 374 -10.77 41.76 -1.20
CA LEU A 374 -11.86 40.80 -1.07
C LEU A 374 -13.23 41.48 -1.09
N GLU A 375 -13.38 42.63 -0.44
CA GLU A 375 -14.65 43.38 -0.45
C GLU A 375 -14.98 43.93 -1.85
N GLN A 376 -13.96 44.30 -2.63
CA GLN A 376 -14.13 44.69 -4.03
C GLN A 376 -14.54 43.53 -4.94
N LEU A 377 -14.00 42.32 -4.69
CA LEU A 377 -14.32 41.11 -5.44
C LEU A 377 -15.66 40.49 -5.03
N ARG A 378 -16.10 40.69 -3.78
CA ARG A 378 -17.32 40.09 -3.21
C ARG A 378 -18.54 40.16 -4.14
N PRO A 379 -18.93 41.32 -4.74
CA PRO A 379 -20.10 41.38 -5.61
C PRO A 379 -20.01 40.44 -6.81
N LEU A 380 -18.81 40.24 -7.37
CA LEU A 380 -18.58 39.34 -8.48
C LEU A 380 -18.61 37.87 -8.05
N LEU A 381 -17.99 37.56 -6.91
CA LEU A 381 -17.91 36.20 -6.37
C LEU A 381 -19.27 35.68 -5.89
N GLU A 382 -20.11 36.55 -5.32
CA GLU A 382 -21.45 36.20 -4.81
C GLU A 382 -22.56 36.30 -5.87
N ASP A 383 -22.27 36.79 -7.08
CA ASP A 383 -23.25 36.85 -8.17
C ASP A 383 -23.43 35.48 -8.84
N ALA A 384 -24.63 34.90 -8.69
CA ALA A 384 -24.99 33.62 -9.30
C ALA A 384 -25.15 33.68 -10.83
N ALA A 385 -25.36 34.86 -11.42
CA ALA A 385 -25.45 35.04 -12.86
C ALA A 385 -24.07 35.10 -13.53
N GLN A 386 -23.05 35.51 -12.78
CA GLN A 386 -21.67 35.50 -13.23
C GLN A 386 -21.11 34.09 -13.10
N LYS A 387 -20.80 33.43 -14.23
CA LYS A 387 -20.35 32.05 -14.23
C LYS A 387 -18.85 31.92 -13.92
N LYS A 388 -18.50 30.88 -13.17
CA LYS A 388 -17.12 30.52 -12.81
C LYS A 388 -16.81 29.07 -13.14
N VAL A 389 -15.57 28.84 -13.53
CA VAL A 389 -14.95 27.53 -13.69
C VAL A 389 -13.71 27.42 -12.80
N GLY A 390 -13.33 26.22 -12.40
CA GLY A 390 -12.12 25.98 -11.62
C GLY A 390 -11.92 24.49 -11.40
N GLN A 391 -10.93 24.14 -10.60
CA GLN A 391 -10.63 22.75 -10.24
C GLN A 391 -10.81 22.58 -8.73
N ASN A 392 -11.69 21.67 -8.30
CA ASN A 392 -11.99 21.45 -6.88
C ASN A 392 -12.56 22.69 -6.17
N LEU A 393 -13.50 23.39 -6.81
CA LEU A 393 -14.08 24.66 -6.33
C LEU A 393 -14.81 24.57 -4.99
N LYS A 394 -15.12 23.35 -4.52
CA LYS A 394 -15.59 23.13 -3.15
C LYS A 394 -14.56 23.63 -2.12
N TYR A 395 -13.28 23.45 -2.40
CA TYR A 395 -12.19 23.95 -1.58
C TYR A 395 -12.19 25.48 -1.56
N ASP A 396 -12.12 26.12 -2.73
CA ASP A 396 -12.10 27.58 -2.87
C ASP A 396 -13.34 28.24 -2.25
N ALA A 397 -14.53 27.66 -2.45
CA ALA A 397 -15.76 28.12 -1.82
C ALA A 397 -15.67 28.13 -0.28
N THR A 398 -14.97 27.14 0.30
CA THR A 398 -14.74 27.07 1.75
C THR A 398 -13.74 28.15 2.20
N ILE A 399 -12.69 28.41 1.42
CA ILE A 399 -11.72 29.47 1.68
C ILE A 399 -12.41 30.84 1.66
N PHE A 400 -13.22 31.12 0.64
CA PHE A 400 -14.00 32.35 0.58
C PHE A 400 -14.99 32.47 1.74
N ALA A 401 -15.61 31.36 2.16
CA ALA A 401 -16.51 31.35 3.31
C ALA A 401 -15.81 31.73 4.63
N ASN A 402 -14.53 31.36 4.81
CA ASN A 402 -13.73 31.80 5.96
C ASN A 402 -13.56 33.33 6.00
N HIS A 403 -13.63 33.99 4.84
CA HIS A 403 -13.63 35.44 4.69
C HIS A 403 -15.03 36.05 4.55
N GLY A 404 -16.07 35.27 4.84
CA GLY A 404 -17.46 35.71 4.82
C GLY A 404 -18.02 35.96 3.42
N ILE A 405 -17.41 35.39 2.38
CA ILE A 405 -17.86 35.47 0.98
C ILE A 405 -18.50 34.14 0.58
N GLN A 406 -19.73 34.17 0.07
CA GLN A 406 -20.40 32.98 -0.44
C GLN A 406 -20.20 32.84 -1.94
N LEU A 407 -19.23 32.01 -2.36
CA LEU A 407 -18.99 31.78 -3.79
C LEU A 407 -20.26 31.19 -4.46
N GLN A 408 -20.78 31.89 -5.46
CA GLN A 408 -21.93 31.51 -6.28
C GLN A 408 -21.55 31.43 -7.76
N GLY A 409 -22.42 30.86 -8.58
CA GLY A 409 -22.23 30.83 -10.04
C GLY A 409 -21.17 29.84 -10.51
N ILE A 410 -20.87 28.80 -9.74
CA ILE A 410 -20.02 27.68 -10.17
C ILE A 410 -20.77 26.92 -11.29
N GLU A 411 -20.30 27.08 -12.53
CA GLU A 411 -20.88 26.42 -13.71
C GLU A 411 -20.16 25.09 -13.99
N TYR A 412 -18.84 25.08 -13.84
CA TYR A 412 -17.96 23.95 -14.19
C TYR A 412 -16.91 23.70 -13.09
N ASP A 413 -16.66 22.43 -12.79
CA ASP A 413 -15.55 21.99 -11.92
C ASP A 413 -14.79 20.88 -12.66
N THR A 414 -13.58 21.19 -13.09
CA THR A 414 -12.80 20.32 -13.98
C THR A 414 -12.44 18.99 -13.31
N MET A 415 -12.30 18.96 -11.98
CA MET A 415 -12.05 17.73 -11.23
C MET A 415 -13.27 16.80 -11.29
N LEU A 416 -14.48 17.36 -11.18
CA LEU A 416 -15.72 16.58 -11.28
C LEU A 416 -15.99 16.12 -12.71
N GLU A 417 -15.71 16.98 -13.70
CA GLU A 417 -15.81 16.63 -15.12
C GLU A 417 -14.85 15.49 -15.47
N SER A 418 -13.59 15.59 -15.03
CA SER A 418 -12.57 14.55 -15.14
C SER A 418 -13.03 13.22 -14.50
N TYR A 419 -13.61 13.28 -13.30
CA TYR A 419 -14.16 12.10 -12.61
C TYR A 419 -15.32 11.44 -13.37
N VAL A 420 -16.19 12.23 -14.01
CA VAL A 420 -17.28 11.69 -14.84
C VAL A 420 -16.73 10.99 -16.09
N ILE A 421 -15.61 11.45 -16.64
CA ILE A 421 -14.97 10.84 -17.82
C ILE A 421 -14.26 9.53 -17.45
N ASP A 422 -13.50 9.50 -16.35
CA ASP A 422 -12.77 8.32 -15.90
C ASP A 422 -12.73 8.21 -14.38
N SER A 423 -13.79 7.63 -13.79
CA SER A 423 -13.87 7.43 -12.33
C SER A 423 -12.79 6.52 -11.72
N THR A 424 -11.93 5.90 -12.53
CA THR A 424 -10.85 5.01 -12.08
C THR A 424 -9.48 5.69 -12.03
N ALA A 425 -9.36 6.90 -12.56
CA ALA A 425 -8.14 7.67 -12.45
C ALA A 425 -7.88 8.06 -10.99
N THR A 426 -6.63 7.93 -10.55
CA THR A 426 -6.25 8.20 -9.15
C THR A 426 -6.01 9.69 -8.86
N ARG A 427 -6.00 10.54 -9.90
CA ARG A 427 -5.85 12.00 -9.84
C ARG A 427 -6.77 12.62 -10.88
N HIS A 428 -7.44 13.72 -10.50
CA HIS A 428 -8.49 14.36 -11.28
C HIS A 428 -8.30 15.86 -11.43
#